data_AF-A0A3D2HHE9-F1
#
_entry.id   AF-A0A3D2HHE9-F1
#
_cell.length_a   1.000
_cell.length_b   1.000
_cell.length_c   1.000
_cell.angle_alpha   90.00
_cell.angle_beta   90.00
_cell.angle_gamma   90.00
#
_symmetry.space_group_name_H-M   'P 1'
#
loop_
_entity.id
_entity.type
_entity.pdbx_description
1 polymer ?
#
loop_
_entity_poly.entity_id
_entity_poly.type
_entity_poly.pdbx_seq_one_letter_code
_entity_poly.pdbx_strand_id
1 'polypeptide(L)'
;MGWMHDVSNYCKLDPIFRKYHHNKMTFAMLYQRSEHFINVFSHDEVVYGKGSMVQKMGSPYLSDKLSTLRALYTFMWGWPGKKTLFMGNEFAQLDEWDFHKALSWELLEKPEHQGMLRLIFDLNHLYRTLRFWHEGDMYEGSFSWINPEDCDNSVFSFIRKSASSTHTLLFISNFTPIEHSNYECGVPFAGTWHELLNSDSTSYGGLNRGNLGSVTAIKQERDLQPCTLSLYLPPLSTIVLEFKRTHMKACDKSA
;
A
#
# COMPACT_ATOMS: atom_id res chain seq x y z
N MET A 1 13.94 -5.41 11.48
CA MET A 1 12.86 -6.05 12.27
C MET A 1 11.79 -5.09 12.77
N GLY A 2 12.14 -3.87 13.24
CA GLY A 2 11.16 -2.91 13.81
C GLY A 2 9.92 -2.66 12.94
N TRP A 3 10.11 -2.43 11.63
CA TRP A 3 9.00 -2.17 10.70
C TRP A 3 7.92 -3.25 10.73
N MET A 4 8.31 -4.53 10.65
CA MET A 4 7.37 -5.65 10.66
C MET A 4 6.56 -5.69 11.95
N HIS A 5 7.22 -5.48 13.09
CA HIS A 5 6.59 -5.55 14.40
C HIS A 5 5.61 -4.40 14.61
N ASP A 6 5.99 -3.18 14.21
CA ASP A 6 5.14 -2.00 14.36
C ASP A 6 3.91 -2.09 13.45
N VAL A 7 4.11 -2.41 12.17
CA VAL A 7 3.03 -2.53 11.18
C VAL A 7 2.08 -3.68 11.54
N SER A 8 2.61 -4.85 11.95
CA SER A 8 1.75 -5.96 12.38
C SER A 8 0.93 -5.58 13.61
N ASN A 9 1.54 -4.90 14.59
CA ASN A 9 0.82 -4.46 15.79
C ASN A 9 -0.21 -3.37 15.47
N TYR A 10 0.04 -2.50 14.49
CA TYR A 10 -0.95 -1.54 14.02
C TYR A 10 -2.17 -2.24 13.41
N CYS A 11 -1.95 -3.20 12.51
CA CYS A 11 -3.04 -3.92 11.85
C CYS A 11 -3.85 -4.83 12.79
N LYS A 12 -3.28 -5.27 13.91
CA LYS A 12 -3.98 -6.03 14.97
C LYS A 12 -5.01 -5.21 15.73
N LEU A 13 -4.86 -3.89 15.76
CA LEU A 13 -5.81 -3.04 16.44
C LEU A 13 -7.14 -3.03 15.70
N ASP A 14 -8.23 -3.00 16.47
CA ASP A 14 -9.52 -2.56 15.97
C ASP A 14 -9.33 -1.18 15.29
N PRO A 15 -9.89 -0.96 14.09
CA PRO A 15 -9.78 0.28 13.37
C PRO A 15 -10.04 1.54 14.21
N ILE A 16 -10.96 1.49 15.19
CA ILE A 16 -11.27 2.64 16.04
C ILE A 16 -10.06 3.12 16.88
N PHE A 17 -9.13 2.20 17.21
CA PHE A 17 -7.95 2.52 18.03
C PHE A 17 -6.72 2.87 17.20
N ARG A 18 -6.76 2.69 15.87
CA ARG A 18 -5.60 2.91 15.00
C ARG A 18 -5.09 4.36 15.03
N LYS A 19 -5.99 5.33 15.21
CA LYS A 19 -5.62 6.76 15.34
C LYS A 19 -4.62 7.05 16.47
N TYR A 20 -4.71 6.32 17.59
CA TYR A 20 -3.80 6.48 18.73
C TYR A 20 -2.42 5.84 18.53
N HIS A 21 -2.27 5.07 17.45
CA HIS A 21 -1.07 4.30 17.14
C HIS A 21 -0.56 4.56 15.72
N HIS A 22 -0.95 5.69 15.12
CA HIS A 22 -0.58 6.08 13.75
C HIS A 22 0.94 6.07 13.53
N ASN A 23 1.70 6.40 14.58
CA ASN A 23 3.16 6.37 14.59
C ASN A 23 3.75 4.99 14.26
N LYS A 24 3.04 3.88 14.52
CA LYS A 24 3.54 2.53 14.20
C LYS A 24 3.74 2.32 12.69
N MET A 25 3.01 3.04 11.85
CA MET A 25 3.15 2.93 10.39
C MET A 25 4.18 3.92 9.82
N THR A 26 4.55 4.96 10.57
CA THR A 26 5.42 6.05 10.09
C THR A 26 6.82 6.03 10.69
N PHE A 27 6.97 5.54 11.94
CA PHE A 27 8.20 5.61 12.72
C PHE A 27 9.40 4.96 12.03
N ALA A 28 9.18 3.84 11.34
CA ALA A 28 10.23 3.12 10.64
C ALA A 28 10.93 3.97 9.57
N MET A 29 10.26 5.00 9.02
CA MET A 29 10.87 5.89 8.03
C MET A 29 12.04 6.72 8.61
N LEU A 30 12.06 6.97 9.93
CA LEU A 30 13.12 7.71 10.61
C LEU A 30 14.50 7.04 10.45
N TYR A 31 14.52 5.71 10.45
CA TYR A 31 15.75 4.93 10.29
C TYR A 31 15.80 4.16 8.97
N GLN A 32 14.81 4.29 8.08
CA GLN A 32 14.70 3.49 6.85
C GLN A 32 15.92 3.58 5.92
N ARG A 33 16.75 4.62 6.07
CA ARG A 33 17.98 4.83 5.29
C ARG A 33 19.27 4.48 6.03
N SER A 34 19.19 4.04 7.29
CA SER A 34 20.37 3.66 8.05
C SER A 34 20.97 2.34 7.58
N GLU A 35 20.17 1.47 6.95
CA GLU A 35 20.56 0.13 6.50
C GLU A 35 19.86 -0.23 5.20
N HIS A 36 20.34 -1.28 4.55
CA HIS A 36 19.66 -1.92 3.42
C HIS A 36 18.56 -2.87 3.90
N PHE A 37 17.38 -2.32 4.22
CA PHE A 37 16.29 -3.12 4.77
C PHE A 37 15.58 -4.02 3.75
N ILE A 38 15.16 -5.17 4.26
CA ILE A 38 14.18 -6.06 3.66
C ILE A 38 12.94 -6.05 4.57
N ASN A 39 11.77 -5.80 4.00
CA ASN A 39 10.48 -5.89 4.66
C ASN A 39 10.03 -7.35 4.60
N VAL A 40 9.90 -7.98 5.76
CA VAL A 40 9.75 -9.43 5.88
C VAL A 40 8.52 -9.77 6.72
N PHE A 41 7.66 -10.63 6.19
CA PHE A 41 6.73 -11.45 6.98
C PHE A 41 7.15 -12.92 6.81
N SER A 42 7.99 -13.40 7.73
CA SER A 42 8.62 -14.73 7.68
C SER A 42 7.75 -15.80 8.35
N HIS A 43 8.21 -17.05 8.30
CA HIS A 43 7.60 -18.19 8.98
C HIS A 43 7.44 -17.98 10.50
N ASP A 44 8.44 -17.37 11.14
CA ASP A 44 8.42 -17.07 12.58
C ASP A 44 7.24 -16.21 13.01
N GLU A 45 6.66 -15.46 12.08
CA GLU A 45 5.54 -14.57 12.38
C GLU A 45 4.19 -15.29 12.34
N VAL A 46 4.09 -16.50 11.82
CA VAL A 46 2.80 -17.19 11.60
C VAL A 46 2.72 -18.55 12.31
N VAL A 47 3.36 -18.64 13.48
CA VAL A 47 3.48 -19.85 14.32
C VAL A 47 3.37 -19.51 15.81
N TYR A 48 3.36 -20.54 16.66
CA TYR A 48 3.44 -20.45 18.13
C TYR A 48 2.36 -19.55 18.76
N GLY A 49 1.14 -19.58 18.22
CA GLY A 49 0.02 -18.79 18.76
C GLY A 49 0.03 -17.32 18.31
N LYS A 50 0.93 -16.93 17.38
CA LYS A 50 0.96 -15.56 16.82
C LYS A 50 -0.15 -15.30 15.79
N GLY A 51 -0.82 -16.35 15.32
CA GLY A 51 -1.81 -16.34 14.26
C GLY A 51 -1.21 -16.21 12.87
N SER A 52 -1.93 -16.69 11.85
CA SER A 52 -1.64 -16.36 10.45
C SER A 52 -1.78 -14.87 10.17
N MET A 53 -1.21 -14.39 9.06
CA MET A 53 -1.25 -12.95 8.73
C MET A 53 -2.67 -12.39 8.65
N VAL A 54 -3.63 -13.13 8.09
CA VAL A 54 -5.03 -12.69 8.02
C VAL A 54 -5.66 -12.65 9.42
N GLN A 55 -5.37 -13.63 10.28
CA GLN A 55 -5.96 -13.67 11.63
C GLN A 55 -5.48 -12.51 12.51
N LYS A 56 -4.29 -11.97 12.24
CA LYS A 56 -3.75 -10.77 12.89
C LYS A 56 -4.47 -9.48 12.51
N MET A 57 -5.37 -9.46 11.53
CA MET A 57 -6.09 -8.24 11.18
C MET A 57 -7.22 -8.00 12.19
N GLY A 58 -7.24 -6.81 12.81
CA GLY A 58 -8.20 -6.44 13.84
C GLY A 58 -9.60 -6.23 13.28
N SER A 59 -10.39 -7.30 13.21
CA SER A 59 -11.83 -7.27 12.93
C SER A 59 -12.46 -8.61 13.32
N PRO A 60 -13.73 -8.66 13.75
CA PRO A 60 -14.44 -9.93 13.90
C PRO A 60 -14.81 -10.57 12.55
N TYR A 61 -14.84 -9.80 11.46
CA TYR A 61 -15.30 -10.28 10.15
C TYR A 61 -14.13 -10.65 9.24
N LEU A 62 -14.15 -11.87 8.69
CA LEU A 62 -13.12 -12.34 7.77
C LEU A 62 -12.98 -11.45 6.53
N SER A 63 -14.08 -10.89 6.02
CA SER A 63 -14.06 -9.95 4.89
C SER A 63 -13.17 -8.74 5.15
N ASP A 64 -13.30 -8.13 6.33
CA ASP A 64 -12.52 -6.95 6.72
C ASP A 64 -11.06 -7.33 7.02
N LYS A 65 -10.84 -8.53 7.56
CA LYS A 65 -9.49 -9.07 7.72
C LYS A 65 -8.78 -9.20 6.38
N LEU A 66 -9.45 -9.78 5.38
CA LEU A 66 -8.91 -9.91 4.03
C LEU A 66 -8.68 -8.54 3.38
N SER A 67 -9.61 -7.60 3.49
CA SER A 67 -9.45 -6.23 2.99
C SER A 67 -8.26 -5.51 3.64
N THR A 68 -8.13 -5.56 4.97
CA THR A 68 -6.99 -4.98 5.69
C THR A 68 -5.68 -5.62 5.24
N LEU A 69 -5.65 -6.95 5.03
CA LEU A 69 -4.45 -7.65 4.59
C LEU A 69 -4.05 -7.24 3.16
N ARG A 70 -5.02 -7.07 2.25
CA ARG A 70 -4.76 -6.55 0.90
C ARG A 70 -4.19 -5.13 0.97
N ALA A 71 -4.79 -4.25 1.75
CA ALA A 71 -4.31 -2.89 1.96
C ALA A 71 -2.87 -2.87 2.50
N LEU A 72 -2.58 -3.73 3.50
CA LEU A 72 -1.27 -3.89 4.10
C LEU A 72 -0.22 -4.35 3.08
N TYR A 73 -0.51 -5.37 2.27
CA TYR A 73 0.43 -5.85 1.26
C TYR A 73 0.68 -4.81 0.17
N THR A 74 -0.35 -4.12 -0.31
CA THR A 74 -0.14 -3.01 -1.25
C THR A 74 0.71 -1.89 -0.64
N PHE A 75 0.48 -1.52 0.62
CA PHE A 75 1.30 -0.56 1.36
C PHE A 75 2.76 -1.03 1.49
N MET A 76 2.98 -2.30 1.87
CA MET A 76 4.30 -2.92 2.00
C MET A 76 5.10 -2.88 0.69
N TRP A 77 4.44 -3.09 -0.45
CA TRP A 77 5.09 -2.99 -1.77
C TRP A 77 5.52 -1.55 -2.08
N GLY A 78 4.69 -0.57 -1.71
CA GLY A 78 5.02 0.85 -1.83
C GLY A 78 6.15 1.30 -0.89
N TRP A 79 6.26 0.73 0.31
CA TRP A 79 7.30 1.07 1.29
C TRP A 79 8.72 0.89 0.74
N PRO A 80 9.74 1.69 1.11
CA PRO A 80 11.11 1.44 0.68
C PRO A 80 11.69 0.11 1.22
N GLY A 81 12.60 -0.49 0.46
CA GLY A 81 13.27 -1.74 0.84
C GLY A 81 12.69 -2.99 0.17
N LYS A 82 13.44 -4.09 0.15
CA LYS A 82 13.06 -5.32 -0.58
C LYS A 82 11.93 -6.07 0.13
N LYS A 83 11.28 -7.02 -0.56
CA LYS A 83 10.06 -7.69 -0.09
C LYS A 83 10.31 -9.16 0.16
N THR A 84 9.77 -9.70 1.25
CA THR A 84 9.76 -11.14 1.54
C THR A 84 8.46 -11.53 2.21
N LEU A 85 7.76 -12.49 1.61
CA LEU A 85 6.59 -13.16 2.19
C LEU A 85 6.90 -14.65 2.30
N PHE A 86 6.56 -15.24 3.45
CA PHE A 86 6.55 -16.68 3.63
C PHE A 86 5.35 -17.33 2.94
N MET A 87 5.50 -18.58 2.51
CA MET A 87 4.45 -19.34 1.84
C MET A 87 3.16 -19.41 2.68
N GLY A 88 2.01 -19.42 2.02
CA GLY A 88 0.69 -19.34 2.67
C GLY A 88 0.20 -17.92 2.90
N ASN A 89 1.10 -16.94 3.03
CA ASN A 89 0.72 -15.53 3.20
C ASN A 89 0.12 -14.95 1.91
N GLU A 90 0.58 -15.40 0.75
CA GLU A 90 0.19 -14.90 -0.57
C GLU A 90 -1.26 -15.19 -0.95
N PHE A 91 -1.90 -16.19 -0.33
CA PHE A 91 -3.33 -16.47 -0.51
C PHE A 91 -4.11 -16.38 0.80
N ALA A 92 -3.54 -15.73 1.82
CA ALA A 92 -4.16 -15.53 3.13
C ALA A 92 -4.62 -16.83 3.81
N GLN A 93 -3.70 -17.79 3.98
CA GLN A 93 -3.97 -19.00 4.76
C GLN A 93 -4.56 -18.64 6.13
N LEU A 94 -5.63 -19.35 6.53
CA LEU A 94 -6.36 -19.05 7.75
C LEU A 94 -5.63 -19.56 8.99
N ASP A 95 -5.15 -20.80 8.94
CA ASP A 95 -4.45 -21.43 10.05
C ASP A 95 -2.97 -21.01 10.12
N GLU A 96 -2.39 -21.11 11.30
CA GLU A 96 -0.94 -20.99 11.48
C GLU A 96 -0.20 -22.02 10.63
N TRP A 97 1.04 -21.70 10.29
CA TRP A 97 1.89 -22.66 9.59
C TRP A 97 2.21 -23.84 10.51
N ASP A 98 1.91 -25.04 10.03
CA ASP A 98 2.22 -26.30 10.69
C ASP A 98 3.19 -27.08 9.81
N PHE A 99 4.41 -27.30 10.30
CA PHE A 99 5.44 -28.02 9.55
C PHE A 99 5.11 -29.50 9.33
N HIS A 100 4.13 -30.05 10.04
CA HIS A 100 3.63 -31.41 9.83
C HIS A 100 2.54 -31.52 8.76
N LYS A 101 1.99 -30.38 8.28
CA LYS A 101 0.87 -30.36 7.34
C LYS A 101 1.25 -29.64 6.04
N ALA A 102 0.56 -30.01 4.98
CA ALA A 102 0.55 -29.20 3.77
C ALA A 102 -0.16 -27.87 4.02
N LEU A 103 0.14 -26.87 3.19
CA LEU A 103 -0.63 -25.63 3.15
C LEU A 103 -2.09 -25.92 2.76
N SER A 104 -3.01 -25.08 3.23
CA SER A 104 -4.46 -25.19 2.97
C SER A 104 -4.82 -24.77 1.55
N TRP A 105 -4.38 -25.54 0.55
CA TRP A 105 -4.58 -25.26 -0.86
C TRP A 105 -6.05 -25.19 -1.28
N GLU A 106 -6.93 -25.90 -0.56
CA GLU A 106 -8.39 -25.85 -0.74
C GLU A 106 -8.97 -24.44 -0.59
N LEU A 107 -8.27 -23.53 0.11
CA LEU A 107 -8.70 -22.12 0.20
C LEU A 107 -8.70 -21.44 -1.17
N LEU A 108 -7.86 -21.88 -2.11
CA LEU A 108 -7.83 -21.34 -3.48
C LEU A 108 -9.07 -21.72 -4.30
N GLU A 109 -10.01 -22.52 -3.79
CA GLU A 109 -11.32 -22.68 -4.42
C GLU A 109 -12.26 -21.50 -4.13
N LYS A 110 -11.92 -20.65 -3.15
CA LYS A 110 -12.70 -19.50 -2.74
C LYS A 110 -12.22 -18.23 -3.48
N PRO A 111 -13.13 -17.44 -4.09
CA PRO A 111 -12.76 -16.24 -4.85
C PRO A 111 -11.91 -15.22 -4.09
N GLU A 112 -12.17 -15.05 -2.78
CA GLU A 112 -11.46 -14.07 -1.96
C GLU A 112 -9.98 -14.42 -1.71
N HIS A 113 -9.65 -15.71 -1.64
CA HIS A 113 -8.27 -16.19 -1.50
C HIS A 113 -7.54 -16.20 -2.85
N GLN A 114 -8.23 -16.56 -3.94
CA GLN A 114 -7.70 -16.36 -5.31
C GLN A 114 -7.41 -14.88 -5.58
N GLY A 115 -8.27 -13.98 -5.10
CA GLY A 115 -8.09 -12.54 -5.21
C GLY A 115 -6.84 -12.04 -4.49
N MET A 116 -6.53 -12.56 -3.30
CA MET A 116 -5.28 -12.26 -2.59
C MET A 116 -4.06 -12.73 -3.40
N LEU A 117 -4.10 -13.96 -3.93
CA LEU A 117 -3.02 -14.49 -4.77
C LEU A 117 -2.81 -13.63 -6.02
N ARG A 118 -3.92 -13.18 -6.63
CA ARG A 118 -3.91 -12.30 -7.79
C ARG A 118 -3.32 -10.92 -7.47
N LEU A 119 -3.64 -10.37 -6.29
CA LEU A 119 -3.05 -9.11 -5.81
C LEU A 119 -1.53 -9.21 -5.72
N ILE A 120 -1.01 -10.28 -5.11
CA ILE A 120 0.45 -10.51 -5.00
C ILE A 120 1.09 -10.68 -6.38
N PHE A 121 0.41 -11.38 -7.30
CA PHE A 121 0.87 -11.52 -8.68
C PHE A 121 0.99 -10.15 -9.38
N ASP A 122 -0.05 -9.33 -9.34
CA ASP A 122 -0.07 -8.02 -10.01
C ASP A 122 0.92 -7.04 -9.35
N LEU A 123 1.04 -7.04 -8.02
CA LEU A 123 2.05 -6.27 -7.29
C LEU A 123 3.47 -6.65 -7.70
N ASN A 124 3.76 -7.95 -7.80
CA ASN A 124 5.06 -8.44 -8.27
C ASN A 124 5.32 -8.11 -9.73
N HIS A 125 4.29 -8.15 -10.57
CA HIS A 125 4.39 -7.74 -11.96
C HIS A 125 4.78 -6.26 -12.06
N LEU A 126 4.02 -5.37 -11.42
CA LEU A 126 4.28 -3.92 -11.41
C LEU A 126 5.66 -3.59 -10.82
N TYR A 127 6.04 -4.22 -9.70
CA TYR A 127 7.32 -3.99 -9.05
C TYR A 127 8.53 -4.36 -9.93
N ARG A 128 8.36 -5.35 -10.83
CA ARG A 128 9.40 -5.77 -11.79
C ARG A 128 9.40 -4.92 -13.06
N THR A 129 8.23 -4.50 -13.55
CA THR A 129 8.12 -3.71 -14.79
C THR A 129 8.50 -2.25 -14.56
N LEU A 130 8.08 -1.65 -13.45
CA LEU A 130 8.42 -0.28 -13.05
C LEU A 130 9.74 -0.27 -12.28
N ARG A 131 10.86 -0.42 -13.00
CA ARG A 131 12.20 -0.58 -12.40
C ARG A 131 12.58 0.49 -11.37
N PHE A 132 12.18 1.74 -11.62
CA PHE A 132 12.45 2.85 -10.71
C PHE A 132 11.89 2.64 -9.29
N TRP A 133 10.84 1.82 -9.16
CA TRP A 133 10.23 1.50 -7.88
C TRP A 133 11.23 0.80 -6.94
N HIS A 134 12.00 -0.18 -7.44
CA HIS A 134 12.92 -0.94 -6.59
C HIS A 134 14.37 -0.46 -6.68
N GLU A 135 14.80 0.09 -7.82
CA GLU A 135 16.14 0.69 -7.95
C GLU A 135 16.29 1.89 -7.00
N GLY A 136 15.19 2.61 -6.77
CA GLY A 136 15.12 3.82 -5.96
C GLY A 136 15.31 3.64 -4.45
N ASP A 137 15.19 2.44 -3.89
CA ASP A 137 14.94 2.24 -2.44
C ASP A 137 15.91 2.95 -1.49
N MET A 138 17.18 3.10 -1.87
CA MET A 138 18.22 3.74 -1.04
C MET A 138 18.48 5.21 -1.40
N TYR A 139 17.96 5.68 -2.54
CA TYR A 139 18.22 7.03 -3.00
C TYR A 139 17.41 8.05 -2.19
N GLU A 140 18.07 9.14 -1.81
CA GLU A 140 17.40 10.29 -1.22
C GLU A 140 16.37 10.86 -2.20
N GLY A 141 15.18 11.19 -1.69
CA GLY A 141 14.08 11.69 -2.51
C GLY A 141 13.31 10.64 -3.31
N SER A 142 13.68 9.35 -3.25
CA SER A 142 12.91 8.28 -3.92
C SER A 142 11.59 7.92 -3.22
N PHE A 143 11.48 8.34 -1.97
CA PHE A 143 10.29 8.28 -1.13
C PHE A 143 10.07 9.66 -0.51
N SER A 144 8.83 10.13 -0.54
CA SER A 144 8.38 11.29 0.24
C SER A 144 7.01 10.99 0.80
N TRP A 145 6.80 11.30 2.08
CA TRP A 145 5.45 11.44 2.59
C TRP A 145 4.74 12.59 1.86
N ILE A 146 3.45 12.40 1.64
CA ILE A 146 2.52 13.47 1.26
C ILE A 146 1.82 13.92 2.53
N ASN A 147 1.08 13.01 3.17
CA ASN A 147 0.48 13.23 4.47
C ASN A 147 0.69 11.98 5.36
N PRO A 148 1.58 12.05 6.36
CA PRO A 148 1.80 11.00 7.35
C PRO A 148 1.08 11.27 8.68
N GLU A 149 0.21 12.28 8.78
CA GLU A 149 -0.34 12.79 10.03
C GLU A 149 -1.87 12.71 10.11
N ASP A 150 -2.55 12.18 9.09
CA ASP A 150 -4.01 11.99 9.12
C ASP A 150 -4.41 10.79 10.00
N CYS A 151 -4.14 10.93 11.29
CA CYS A 151 -4.39 9.92 12.30
C CYS A 151 -5.88 9.72 12.56
N ASP A 152 -6.69 10.79 12.51
CA ASP A 152 -8.14 10.72 12.75
C ASP A 152 -8.85 9.85 11.72
N ASN A 153 -8.45 9.92 10.44
CA ASN A 153 -8.98 9.01 9.40
C ASN A 153 -8.14 7.73 9.26
N SER A 154 -6.98 7.65 9.91
CA SER A 154 -6.00 6.56 9.73
C SER A 154 -5.62 6.36 8.26
N VAL A 155 -5.44 7.49 7.57
CA VAL A 155 -5.02 7.55 6.17
C VAL A 155 -3.55 7.88 6.07
N PHE A 156 -2.84 7.19 5.17
CA PHE A 156 -1.44 7.46 4.88
C PHE A 156 -1.27 7.71 3.40
N SER A 157 -0.55 8.76 3.02
CA SER A 157 -0.20 9.00 1.62
C SER A 157 1.28 9.30 1.43
N PHE A 158 1.89 8.65 0.44
CA PHE A 158 3.29 8.85 0.09
C PHE A 158 3.55 8.60 -1.39
N ILE A 159 4.63 9.16 -1.89
CA ILE A 159 5.06 8.98 -3.28
C ILE A 159 6.34 8.16 -3.39
N ARG A 160 6.43 7.38 -4.47
CA ARG A 160 7.67 6.77 -4.97
C ARG A 160 8.06 7.43 -6.28
N LYS A 161 9.29 7.92 -6.37
CA LYS A 161 9.84 8.53 -7.59
C LYS A 161 11.31 8.16 -7.77
N SER A 162 11.84 8.43 -8.94
CA SER A 162 13.28 8.36 -9.19
C SER A 162 13.72 9.56 -10.02
N ALA A 163 14.94 10.03 -9.80
CA ALA A 163 15.54 11.05 -10.66
C ALA A 163 15.67 10.56 -12.12
N SER A 164 15.86 9.25 -12.32
CA SER A 164 15.98 8.62 -13.64
C SER A 164 14.64 8.35 -14.33
N SER A 165 13.49 8.64 -13.68
CA SER A 165 12.17 8.29 -14.18
C SER A 165 11.25 9.50 -14.31
N THR A 166 10.53 9.56 -15.44
CA THR A 166 9.42 10.50 -15.62
C THR A 166 8.18 10.08 -14.82
N HIS A 167 8.15 8.86 -14.31
CA HIS A 167 7.05 8.28 -13.58
C HIS A 167 7.11 8.63 -12.09
N THR A 168 5.95 8.77 -11.47
CA THR A 168 5.78 8.94 -10.02
C THR A 168 4.58 8.13 -9.59
N LEU A 169 4.75 7.29 -8.58
CA LEU A 169 3.66 6.55 -7.96
C LEU A 169 3.20 7.27 -6.71
N LEU A 170 1.90 7.32 -6.50
CA LEU A 170 1.26 7.76 -5.27
C LEU A 170 0.57 6.55 -4.65
N PHE A 171 0.90 6.27 -3.40
CA PHE A 171 0.23 5.28 -2.56
C PHE A 171 -0.64 6.04 -1.57
N ILE A 172 -1.91 5.68 -1.49
CA ILE A 172 -2.83 6.21 -0.49
C ILE A 172 -3.56 5.02 0.15
N SER A 173 -3.42 4.90 1.47
CA SER A 173 -3.96 3.78 2.23
C SER A 173 -4.97 4.29 3.27
N ASN A 174 -6.20 3.79 3.20
CA ASN A 174 -7.22 3.96 4.23
C ASN A 174 -7.29 2.69 5.08
N PHE A 175 -6.88 2.79 6.35
CA PHE A 175 -6.93 1.66 7.28
C PHE A 175 -8.13 1.72 8.24
N THR A 176 -9.25 2.32 7.83
CA THR A 176 -10.53 2.21 8.54
C THR A 176 -11.63 1.65 7.65
N PRO A 177 -12.72 1.10 8.21
CA PRO A 177 -13.88 0.67 7.43
C PRO A 177 -14.74 1.86 6.95
N ILE A 178 -14.32 3.10 7.20
CA ILE A 178 -15.04 4.31 6.79
C ILE A 178 -14.54 4.71 5.40
N GLU A 179 -15.45 4.85 4.44
CA GLU A 179 -15.12 5.36 3.11
C GLU A 179 -15.04 6.90 3.11
N HIS A 180 -14.26 7.46 2.20
CA HIS A 180 -14.19 8.91 2.00
C HIS A 180 -14.53 9.24 0.55
N SER A 181 -15.61 10.00 0.32
CA SER A 181 -16.10 10.27 -1.04
C SER A 181 -15.35 11.40 -1.76
N ASN A 182 -14.79 12.35 -1.02
CA ASN A 182 -14.08 13.52 -1.54
C ASN A 182 -12.82 13.79 -0.69
N TYR A 183 -11.96 12.79 -0.57
CA TYR A 183 -10.69 12.94 0.15
C TYR A 183 -9.72 13.78 -0.69
N GLU A 184 -9.28 14.91 -0.14
CA GLU A 184 -8.29 15.78 -0.77
C GLU A 184 -6.87 15.33 -0.39
N CYS A 185 -6.06 14.99 -1.41
CA CYS A 185 -4.67 14.59 -1.23
C CYS A 185 -3.76 15.50 -2.07
N GLY A 186 -2.74 16.09 -1.44
CA GLY A 186 -1.72 16.87 -2.14
C GLY A 186 -0.87 16.00 -3.08
N VAL A 187 -0.46 16.55 -4.22
CA VAL A 187 0.43 15.89 -5.19
C VAL A 187 1.38 16.88 -5.87
N PRO A 188 2.59 16.46 -6.27
CA PRO A 188 3.58 17.36 -6.85
C PRO A 188 3.26 17.87 -8.25
N PHE A 189 2.35 17.22 -8.98
CA PHE A 189 2.11 17.49 -10.39
C PHE A 189 0.60 17.57 -10.70
N ALA A 190 0.22 18.60 -11.45
CA ALA A 190 -1.11 18.72 -12.04
C ALA A 190 -1.26 17.79 -13.25
N GLY A 191 -2.50 17.46 -13.60
CA GLY A 191 -2.83 16.58 -14.72
C GLY A 191 -3.34 15.21 -14.28
N THR A 192 -3.43 14.28 -15.23
CA THR A 192 -4.07 12.98 -15.01
C THR A 192 -3.13 11.99 -14.32
N TRP A 193 -3.61 11.44 -13.21
CA TRP A 193 -3.03 10.32 -12.48
C TRP A 193 -3.86 9.07 -12.77
N HIS A 194 -3.23 8.01 -13.29
CA HIS A 194 -3.90 6.77 -13.66
C HIS A 194 -3.90 5.79 -12.50
N GLU A 195 -5.02 5.13 -12.24
CA GLU A 195 -5.11 4.09 -11.22
C GLU A 195 -4.44 2.81 -11.75
N LEU A 196 -3.27 2.47 -11.17
CA LEU A 196 -2.57 1.23 -11.51
C LEU A 196 -3.12 0.04 -10.76
N LEU A 197 -3.51 0.25 -9.51
CA LEU A 197 -3.98 -0.80 -8.63
C LEU A 197 -4.88 -0.22 -7.56
N ASN A 198 -5.99 -0.90 -7.29
CA ASN A 198 -6.88 -0.63 -6.18
C ASN A 198 -7.18 -1.94 -5.47
N SER A 199 -6.73 -2.06 -4.22
CA SER A 199 -6.89 -3.30 -3.43
C SER A 199 -8.36 -3.64 -3.09
N ASP A 200 -9.31 -2.72 -3.30
CA ASP A 200 -10.76 -2.99 -3.21
C ASP A 200 -11.33 -3.48 -4.55
N SER A 201 -10.55 -3.65 -5.61
CA SER A 201 -11.05 -4.21 -6.88
C SER A 201 -11.68 -5.61 -6.70
N THR A 202 -12.73 -5.91 -7.47
CA THR A 202 -13.33 -7.25 -7.53
C THR A 202 -12.34 -8.31 -8.01
N SER A 203 -11.32 -7.94 -8.80
CA SER A 203 -10.22 -8.83 -9.18
C SER A 203 -9.41 -9.35 -7.99
N TYR A 204 -9.47 -8.66 -6.84
CA TYR A 204 -8.78 -9.03 -5.60
C TYR A 204 -9.75 -9.46 -4.49
N GLY A 205 -11.04 -9.62 -4.79
CA GLY A 205 -12.06 -9.97 -3.80
C GLY A 205 -12.55 -8.78 -2.95
N GLY A 206 -12.39 -7.54 -3.45
CA GLY A 206 -13.04 -6.35 -2.89
C GLY A 206 -14.37 -6.02 -3.59
N LEU A 207 -14.92 -4.84 -3.32
CA LEU A 207 -16.24 -4.41 -3.82
C LEU A 207 -16.19 -3.46 -5.04
N ASN A 208 -15.00 -3.27 -5.60
CA ASN A 208 -14.72 -2.44 -6.78
C ASN A 208 -15.13 -0.97 -6.63
N ARG A 209 -15.05 -0.43 -5.40
CA ARG A 209 -15.22 1.01 -5.17
C ARG A 209 -13.89 1.70 -5.46
N GLY A 210 -13.91 2.91 -6.03
CA GLY A 210 -12.68 3.58 -6.45
C GLY A 210 -12.93 4.74 -7.41
N ASN A 211 -11.90 5.09 -8.18
CA ASN A 211 -11.87 6.32 -8.95
C ASN A 211 -12.04 6.13 -10.46
N LEU A 212 -12.65 5.01 -10.87
CA LEU A 212 -12.98 4.72 -12.28
C LEU A 212 -11.77 4.81 -13.24
N GLY A 213 -10.57 4.47 -12.75
CA GLY A 213 -9.36 4.29 -13.56
C GLY A 213 -8.43 5.51 -13.67
N SER A 214 -8.87 6.73 -13.38
CA SER A 214 -7.97 7.90 -13.33
C SER A 214 -8.61 9.11 -12.65
N VAL A 215 -7.77 10.00 -12.14
CA VAL A 215 -8.17 11.25 -11.48
C VAL A 215 -7.30 12.40 -11.96
N THR A 216 -7.84 13.61 -12.01
CA THR A 216 -7.12 14.79 -12.52
C THR A 216 -6.78 15.73 -11.37
N ALA A 217 -5.48 16.00 -11.19
CA ALA A 217 -4.98 16.94 -10.20
C ALA A 217 -5.11 18.38 -10.70
N ILE A 218 -5.61 19.26 -9.83
CA ILE A 218 -5.75 20.69 -10.07
C ILE A 218 -4.66 21.47 -9.33
N LYS A 219 -4.33 22.68 -9.81
CA LYS A 219 -3.36 23.58 -9.17
C LYS A 219 -3.98 24.27 -7.96
N GLN A 220 -3.95 23.59 -6.83
CA GLN A 220 -4.38 24.07 -5.53
C GLN A 220 -3.41 23.50 -4.50
N GLU A 221 -2.98 24.32 -3.54
CA GLU A 221 -2.03 23.86 -2.53
C GLU A 221 -2.72 23.00 -1.46
N ARG A 222 -2.11 21.85 -1.13
CA ARG A 222 -2.56 20.91 -0.09
C ARG A 222 -1.39 20.02 0.33
N ASP A 223 -1.31 19.65 1.61
CA ASP A 223 -0.26 18.75 2.15
C ASP A 223 1.18 19.16 1.75
N LEU A 224 1.44 20.49 1.72
CA LEU A 224 2.71 21.06 1.27
C LEU A 224 3.09 20.70 -0.18
N GLN A 225 2.10 20.39 -1.00
CA GLN A 225 2.22 20.13 -2.43
C GLN A 225 1.50 21.22 -3.25
N PRO A 226 1.95 21.51 -4.48
CA PRO A 226 1.38 22.57 -5.31
C PRO A 226 0.04 22.20 -5.99
N CYS A 227 -0.36 20.93 -5.97
CA CYS A 227 -1.56 20.42 -6.62
C CYS A 227 -2.35 19.51 -5.70
N THR A 228 -3.64 19.33 -5.98
CA THR A 228 -4.56 18.51 -5.18
C THR A 228 -5.32 17.53 -6.07
N LEU A 229 -5.48 16.30 -5.58
CA LEU A 229 -6.43 15.30 -6.08
C LEU A 229 -7.65 15.24 -5.16
N SER A 230 -8.85 15.18 -5.74
CA SER A 230 -10.05 14.73 -5.03
C SER A 230 -10.30 13.26 -5.35
N LEU A 231 -10.38 12.44 -4.31
CA LEU A 231 -10.39 10.98 -4.43
C LEU A 231 -11.57 10.39 -3.66
N TYR A 232 -12.15 9.35 -4.23
CA TYR A 232 -12.87 8.35 -3.46
C TYR A 232 -11.86 7.36 -2.86
N LEU A 233 -11.83 7.23 -1.52
CA LEU A 233 -11.04 6.23 -0.80
C LEU A 233 -11.95 5.11 -0.30
N PRO A 234 -11.83 3.88 -0.85
CA PRO A 234 -12.55 2.73 -0.35
C PRO A 234 -12.11 2.38 1.07
N PRO A 235 -12.99 1.75 1.86
CA PRO A 235 -12.65 1.31 3.21
C PRO A 235 -11.62 0.19 3.17
N LEU A 236 -10.71 0.17 4.15
CA LEU A 236 -9.69 -0.86 4.35
C LEU A 236 -8.94 -1.19 3.05
N SER A 237 -8.46 -0.17 2.35
CA SER A 237 -7.89 -0.29 1.01
C SER A 237 -6.64 0.57 0.85
N THR A 238 -5.79 0.17 -0.08
CA THR A 238 -4.72 0.99 -0.65
C THR A 238 -4.95 1.15 -2.15
N ILE A 239 -4.85 2.40 -2.63
CA ILE A 239 -4.85 2.76 -4.05
C ILE A 239 -3.43 3.17 -4.45
N VAL A 240 -3.03 2.75 -5.65
CA VAL A 240 -1.78 3.12 -6.31
C VAL A 240 -2.11 3.89 -7.59
N LEU A 241 -1.73 5.16 -7.63
CA LEU A 241 -1.86 6.00 -8.81
C LEU A 241 -0.49 6.24 -9.45
N GLU A 242 -0.45 6.38 -10.77
CA GLU A 242 0.73 6.74 -11.54
C GLU A 242 0.53 8.06 -12.26
N PHE A 243 1.52 8.94 -12.11
CA PHE A 243 1.70 10.09 -12.98
C PHE A 243 2.89 9.87 -13.89
N LYS A 244 2.69 10.10 -15.20
CA LYS A 244 3.76 10.13 -16.18
C LYS A 244 4.01 11.57 -16.60
N ARG A 245 5.16 12.13 -16.23
CA ARG A 245 5.59 13.43 -16.76
C ARG A 245 5.76 13.31 -18.27
N THR A 246 4.88 13.96 -19.02
CA THR A 246 5.16 14.26 -20.43
C THR A 246 6.30 15.27 -20.45
N HIS A 247 7.35 15.00 -21.22
CA HIS A 247 8.38 16.01 -21.45
C HIS A 247 7.66 17.27 -21.96
N MET A 248 7.71 18.36 -21.20
CA MET A 248 7.54 19.68 -21.80
C MET A 248 8.55 19.74 -22.94
N LYS A 249 8.07 19.78 -24.19
CA LYS A 249 8.91 20.22 -25.30
C LYS A 249 9.61 21.49 -24.81
N ALA A 250 10.93 21.52 -24.86
CA ALA A 250 11.66 22.75 -24.67
C ALA A 250 11.04 23.76 -25.64
N CYS A 251 10.36 24.77 -25.11
CA CYS A 251 9.87 25.86 -25.92
C CYS A 251 11.13 26.53 -26.48
N ASP A 252 11.19 26.66 -27.79
CA ASP A 252 12.29 27.25 -28.54
C ASP A 252 12.83 28.48 -27.82
N LYS A 253 14.14 28.49 -27.56
CA LYS A 253 14.85 29.76 -27.38
C LYS A 253 14.99 30.38 -28.77
N SER A 254 13.95 31.08 -29.19
CA SER A 254 14.06 32.14 -30.19
C SER A 254 14.54 33.42 -29.50
N ALA A 255 15.85 33.63 -29.53
CA ALA A 255 16.53 34.93 -29.62
C ALA A 255 18.04 34.70 -29.69
#